data_AF-A0A1Y2J4P0-F1
#
_entry.id   AF-A0A1Y2J4P0-F1
#
_cell.length_a   1.000
_cell.length_b   1.000
_cell.length_c   1.000
_cell.angle_alpha   90.00
_cell.angle_beta   90.00
_cell.angle_gamma   90.00
#
_symmetry.space_group_name_H-M   'P 1'
#
loop_
_entity.id
_entity.type
_entity.pdbx_description
1 polymer ?
#
loop_
_entity_poly.entity_id
_entity_poly.type
_entity_poly.pdbx_seq_one_letter_code
_entity_poly.pdbx_strand_id
1 'polypeptide(L)'
;MASPFALSLPQPLRHFFNLFPLYTHPVIDSPDKARPVTSPTLWISPPFSPDADVLSSDVECLKWQAYLALRGLSDVAVRWDVAVDGALDNRLPNLHVPLKTLPGASPDVKQQDDGEGELLPAHLIPEWVDGQVGGSDALEGYASEAARDESRAWVSLLEGNVHAALVLHQPTSTSFLSLLSPYQNKPRPLEAVVSHPPAPLFGISSLLPLYGTHVNVDAIEQQYKEAISSLSERLGTDKWFLGSSSPTALDALVFAYLHCILHSKEHTLRFEVTRRVNLVAWERRVQSQVRGAFRPVEVVRQP
;
A
#
# COMPACT_ATOMS: atom_id res chain seq x y z
N MET A 1 -27.45 -11.73 -16.52
CA MET A 1 -28.61 -12.62 -16.33
C MET A 1 -29.15 -12.34 -14.93
N ALA A 2 -30.32 -11.70 -14.84
CA ALA A 2 -30.96 -11.34 -13.58
C ALA A 2 -31.70 -12.55 -13.01
N SER A 3 -31.52 -12.83 -11.72
CA SER A 3 -32.23 -13.89 -10.99
C SER A 3 -33.76 -13.71 -11.14
N PRO A 4 -34.49 -14.68 -11.70
CA PRO A 4 -35.87 -14.46 -12.15
C PRO A 4 -36.96 -14.56 -11.06
N PHE A 5 -36.62 -14.62 -9.77
CA PHE A 5 -37.64 -14.72 -8.71
C PHE A 5 -37.25 -13.97 -7.43
N ALA A 6 -37.36 -12.64 -7.45
CA ALA A 6 -37.54 -11.88 -6.22
C ALA A 6 -39.05 -11.89 -5.87
N LEU A 7 -39.48 -12.87 -5.06
CA LEU A 7 -40.83 -12.91 -4.52
C LEU A 7 -41.00 -11.74 -3.54
N SER A 8 -41.60 -10.64 -4.00
CA SER A 8 -41.97 -9.53 -3.12
C SER A 8 -43.13 -9.96 -2.22
N LEU A 9 -42.96 -9.84 -0.91
CA LEU A 9 -44.01 -10.16 0.06
C LEU A 9 -45.30 -9.38 -0.24
N PRO A 10 -46.48 -10.03 -0.20
CA PRO A 10 -47.75 -9.36 -0.39
C PRO A 10 -47.95 -8.31 0.70
N GLN A 11 -48.54 -7.18 0.30
CA GLN A 11 -48.72 -5.98 1.12
C GLN A 11 -49.25 -6.22 2.57
N PRO A 12 -50.23 -7.11 2.84
CA PRO A 12 -50.70 -7.36 4.20
C PRO A 12 -49.63 -8.01 5.09
N LEU A 13 -48.82 -8.93 4.55
CA LEU A 13 -47.71 -9.51 5.30
C LEU A 13 -46.62 -8.48 5.58
N ARG A 14 -46.31 -7.61 4.61
CA ARG A 14 -45.39 -6.49 4.81
C ARG A 14 -45.87 -5.55 5.92
N HIS A 15 -47.18 -5.28 5.98
CA HIS A 15 -47.77 -4.46 7.05
C HIS A 15 -47.67 -5.14 8.42
N PHE A 16 -47.96 -6.45 8.50
CA PHE A 16 -47.79 -7.22 9.73
C PHE A 16 -46.35 -7.21 10.24
N PHE A 17 -45.37 -7.40 9.35
CA PHE A 17 -43.95 -7.37 9.73
C PHE A 17 -43.46 -5.97 10.12
N ASN A 18 -44.06 -4.90 9.59
CA ASN A 18 -43.75 -3.52 10.01
C ASN A 18 -44.19 -3.21 11.46
N LEU A 19 -45.02 -4.05 12.09
CA LEU A 19 -45.36 -3.93 13.52
C LEU A 19 -44.22 -4.39 14.44
N PHE A 20 -43.20 -5.04 13.88
CA PHE A 20 -41.99 -5.43 14.60
C PHE A 20 -40.83 -4.55 14.13
N PRO A 21 -39.96 -4.07 15.04
CA PRO A 21 -39.88 -4.42 16.46
C PRO A 21 -40.90 -3.69 17.35
N LEU A 22 -41.35 -4.35 18.43
CA LEU A 22 -42.30 -3.79 19.40
C LEU A 22 -41.73 -2.62 20.22
N TYR A 23 -40.40 -2.55 20.33
CA TYR A 23 -39.68 -1.49 21.03
C TYR A 23 -38.32 -1.28 20.36
N THR A 24 -38.03 -0.03 20.00
CA THR A 24 -36.72 0.38 19.47
C THR A 24 -35.98 1.12 20.56
N HIS A 25 -34.86 0.59 21.00
CA HIS A 25 -33.99 1.27 21.95
C HIS A 25 -33.44 2.57 21.34
N PRO A 26 -33.23 3.63 22.15
CA PRO A 26 -32.54 4.82 21.67
C PRO A 26 -31.12 4.46 21.22
N VAL A 27 -30.55 5.27 20.34
CA VAL A 27 -29.17 5.12 19.87
C VAL A 27 -28.25 5.10 21.09
N ILE A 28 -27.38 4.09 21.15
CA ILE A 28 -26.36 4.01 22.19
C ILE A 28 -25.27 5.00 21.83
N ASP A 29 -25.18 6.09 22.59
CA ASP A 29 -24.08 7.05 22.46
C ASP A 29 -22.79 6.39 22.95
N SER A 30 -21.87 6.09 22.04
CA SER A 30 -20.51 5.71 22.39
C SER A 30 -19.72 6.97 22.80
N PRO A 31 -18.88 6.90 23.85
CA PRO A 31 -17.95 7.98 24.16
C PRO A 31 -16.98 8.22 23.00
N ASP A 32 -16.61 7.14 22.31
CA ASP A 32 -15.80 7.18 21.10
C ASP A 32 -16.68 7.52 19.89
N LYS A 33 -16.61 8.78 19.46
CA LYS A 33 -17.21 9.22 18.20
C LYS A 33 -16.18 9.12 17.09
N ALA A 34 -16.57 8.46 15.99
CA ALA A 34 -15.78 8.49 14.77
C ALA A 34 -15.57 9.95 14.33
N ARG A 35 -14.34 10.28 13.95
CA ARG A 35 -14.02 11.63 13.48
C ARG A 35 -14.65 11.83 12.10
N PRO A 36 -15.28 12.99 11.85
CA PRO A 36 -15.80 13.30 10.52
C PRO A 36 -14.65 13.34 9.51
N VAL A 37 -14.88 12.77 8.33
CA VAL A 37 -13.89 12.61 7.28
C VAL A 37 -13.93 13.85 6.40
N THR A 38 -13.14 14.85 6.74
CA THR A 38 -13.12 16.13 6.02
C THR A 38 -12.19 16.13 4.82
N SER A 39 -11.09 15.36 4.91
CA SER A 39 -10.02 15.30 3.91
C SER A 39 -9.65 13.85 3.61
N PRO A 40 -9.17 13.53 2.39
CA PRO A 40 -8.67 12.21 2.08
C PRO A 40 -7.55 11.85 3.06
N THR A 41 -7.70 10.72 3.74
CA THR A 41 -6.82 10.29 4.83
C THR A 41 -6.28 8.90 4.54
N LEU A 42 -4.97 8.78 4.33
CA LEU A 42 -4.30 7.52 4.09
C LEU A 42 -3.92 6.84 5.41
N TRP A 43 -4.28 5.58 5.55
CA TRP A 43 -3.93 4.74 6.69
C TRP A 43 -2.67 3.97 6.34
N ILE A 44 -1.61 4.13 7.13
CA ILE A 44 -0.29 3.57 6.83
C ILE A 44 0.30 2.83 8.01
N SER A 45 1.27 1.96 7.73
CA SER A 45 2.20 1.46 8.75
C SER A 45 3.01 2.62 9.34
N PRO A 46 3.36 2.59 10.65
CA PRO A 46 4.08 3.69 11.28
C PRO A 46 5.39 4.03 10.55
N PRO A 47 5.77 5.32 10.53
CA PRO A 47 7.04 5.77 9.98
C PRO A 47 8.23 5.27 10.82
N PHE A 48 9.44 5.32 10.27
CA PHE A 48 10.66 4.98 11.03
C PHE A 48 10.90 5.91 12.24
N SER A 49 10.39 7.15 12.18
CA SER A 49 10.49 8.14 13.25
C SER A 49 9.14 8.87 13.41
N PRO A 50 8.22 8.37 14.26
CA PRO A 50 6.83 8.86 14.33
C PRO A 50 6.68 10.31 14.76
N ASP A 51 7.65 10.87 15.47
CA ASP A 51 7.59 12.27 15.91
C ASP A 51 8.10 13.25 14.84
N ALA A 52 8.85 12.76 13.84
CA ALA A 52 9.61 13.61 12.91
C ALA A 52 9.31 13.35 11.43
N ASP A 53 8.66 12.25 11.10
CA ASP A 53 8.42 11.82 9.72
C ASP A 53 6.98 11.36 9.49
N VAL A 54 6.54 11.48 8.25
CA VAL A 54 5.21 11.10 7.75
C VAL A 54 5.26 9.93 6.77
N LEU A 55 6.47 9.55 6.34
CA LEU A 55 6.69 8.48 5.37
C LEU A 55 6.69 7.11 6.06
N SER A 56 5.88 6.20 5.55
CA SER A 56 5.73 4.87 6.14
C SER A 56 7.03 4.07 6.10
N SER A 57 7.22 3.20 7.09
CA SER A 57 8.32 2.22 7.09
C SER A 57 8.05 1.03 6.17
N ASP A 58 6.80 0.81 5.79
CA ASP A 58 6.38 -0.28 4.90
C ASP A 58 6.43 0.13 3.42
N VAL A 59 6.90 -0.80 2.58
CA VAL A 59 7.09 -0.55 1.14
C VAL A 59 5.74 -0.36 0.44
N GLU A 60 4.72 -1.14 0.78
CA GLU A 60 3.42 -1.06 0.11
C GLU A 60 2.73 0.26 0.47
N CYS A 61 2.74 0.64 1.75
CA CYS A 61 2.24 1.93 2.21
C CYS A 61 2.95 3.10 1.53
N LEU A 62 4.29 3.06 1.47
CA LEU A 62 5.09 4.13 0.89
C LEU A 62 4.94 4.21 -0.64
N LYS A 63 4.74 3.08 -1.33
CA LYS A 63 4.40 3.03 -2.76
C LYS A 63 3.16 3.86 -3.04
N TRP A 64 2.10 3.66 -2.25
CA TRP A 64 0.85 4.40 -2.42
C TRP A 64 0.95 5.86 -1.98
N GLN A 65 1.74 6.17 -0.95
CA GLN A 65 2.07 7.56 -0.62
C GLN A 65 2.76 8.26 -1.80
N ALA A 66 3.79 7.64 -2.36
CA ALA A 66 4.50 8.18 -3.50
C ALA A 66 3.61 8.31 -4.73
N TYR A 67 2.77 7.31 -5.00
CA TYR A 67 1.83 7.34 -6.12
C TYR A 67 0.89 8.55 -6.05
N LEU A 68 0.26 8.80 -4.90
CA LEU A 68 -0.63 9.95 -4.69
C LEU A 68 0.10 11.28 -4.91
N ALA A 69 1.27 11.44 -4.31
CA ALA A 69 2.06 12.67 -4.41
C ALA A 69 2.58 12.92 -5.83
N LEU A 70 3.04 11.88 -6.53
CA LEU A 70 3.58 11.97 -7.89
C LEU A 70 2.48 12.22 -8.93
N ARG A 71 1.25 11.75 -8.68
CA ARG A 71 0.06 12.13 -9.46
C ARG A 71 -0.39 13.56 -9.20
N GLY A 72 0.24 14.28 -8.27
CA GLY A 72 -0.01 15.70 -8.03
C GLY A 72 -1.07 15.99 -6.96
N LEU A 73 -1.48 14.99 -6.18
CA LEU A 73 -2.32 15.24 -5.00
C LEU A 73 -1.49 15.85 -3.87
N SER A 74 -2.07 16.85 -3.22
CA SER A 74 -1.48 17.57 -2.09
C SER A 74 -2.49 17.70 -0.95
N ASP A 75 -2.00 17.95 0.27
CA ASP A 75 -2.81 18.07 1.49
C ASP A 75 -3.56 16.77 1.87
N VAL A 76 -2.98 15.61 1.55
CA VAL A 76 -3.53 14.31 1.97
C VAL A 76 -3.15 14.07 3.42
N ALA A 77 -4.15 13.79 4.25
CA ALA A 77 -3.92 13.49 5.66
C ALA A 77 -3.38 12.05 5.82
N VAL A 78 -2.55 11.82 6.82
CA VAL A 78 -1.94 10.51 7.09
C VAL A 78 -2.13 10.12 8.54
N ARG A 79 -2.49 8.85 8.76
CA ARG A 79 -2.64 8.28 10.11
C ARG A 79 -2.02 6.88 10.20
N TRP A 80 -1.51 6.55 11.37
CA TRP A 80 -0.89 5.26 11.70
C TRP A 80 -1.28 4.77 13.10
N ASP A 81 -2.33 5.34 13.67
CA ASP A 81 -2.96 4.93 14.93
C ASP A 81 -3.87 3.71 14.77
N VAL A 82 -4.21 3.35 13.52
CA VAL A 82 -5.02 2.18 13.19
C VAL A 82 -4.11 0.98 12.97
N ALA A 83 -4.34 -0.10 13.72
CA ALA A 83 -3.65 -1.37 13.52
C ALA A 83 -4.11 -2.05 12.22
N VAL A 84 -3.29 -2.98 11.71
CA VAL A 84 -3.58 -3.73 10.48
C VAL A 84 -4.91 -4.49 10.55
N ASP A 85 -5.32 -4.97 11.73
CA ASP A 85 -6.60 -5.67 11.93
C ASP A 85 -7.83 -4.75 11.80
N GLY A 86 -7.64 -3.44 11.93
CA GLY A 86 -8.69 -2.45 11.68
C GLY A 86 -8.79 -2.04 10.21
N ALA A 87 -7.86 -2.51 9.37
CA ALA A 87 -7.81 -2.21 7.95
C ALA A 87 -8.67 -3.18 7.14
N LEU A 88 -9.11 -2.75 5.96
CA LEU A 88 -9.79 -3.63 5.00
C LEU A 88 -8.87 -4.80 4.62
N ASP A 89 -9.45 -5.98 4.56
CA ASP A 89 -8.74 -7.24 4.25
C ASP A 89 -7.56 -7.54 5.18
N ASN A 90 -7.52 -6.93 6.38
CA ASN A 90 -6.38 -6.94 7.28
C ASN A 90 -5.08 -6.51 6.57
N ARG A 91 -5.16 -5.49 5.71
CA ARG A 91 -4.04 -5.00 4.91
C ARG A 91 -4.03 -3.48 4.86
N LEU A 92 -2.85 -2.93 5.13
CA LEU A 92 -2.54 -1.53 4.87
C LEU A 92 -1.80 -1.41 3.53
N PRO A 93 -1.92 -0.28 2.82
CA PRO A 93 -2.68 0.90 3.20
C PRO A 93 -4.15 0.84 2.78
N ASN A 94 -4.99 1.66 3.43
CA ASN A 94 -6.33 1.99 2.95
C ASN A 94 -6.49 3.52 2.87
N LEU A 95 -7.32 3.97 1.93
CA LEU A 95 -7.59 5.38 1.73
C LEU A 95 -9.00 5.72 2.20
N HIS A 96 -9.11 6.52 3.24
CA HIS A 96 -10.40 6.99 3.75
C HIS A 96 -10.77 8.31 3.08
N VAL A 97 -11.80 8.29 2.24
CA VAL A 97 -12.19 9.44 1.41
C VAL A 97 -13.55 9.97 1.85
N PRO A 98 -13.78 11.30 1.84
CA PRO A 98 -15.10 11.86 2.03
C PRO A 98 -16.04 11.41 0.90
N LEU A 99 -17.31 11.07 1.19
CA LEU A 99 -18.27 10.58 0.19
C LEU A 99 -18.44 11.53 -1.00
N LYS A 100 -18.37 12.85 -0.77
CA LYS A 100 -18.44 13.89 -1.81
C LYS A 100 -17.34 13.79 -2.87
N THR A 101 -16.22 13.16 -2.55
CA THR A 101 -15.08 13.00 -3.46
C THR A 101 -15.14 11.72 -4.30
N LEU A 102 -16.12 10.84 -4.08
CA LEU A 102 -16.20 9.57 -4.80
C LEU A 102 -16.58 9.76 -6.27
N PRO A 103 -15.94 9.02 -7.20
CA PRO A 103 -16.35 8.97 -8.59
C PRO A 103 -17.75 8.32 -8.67
N GLY A 104 -18.75 9.09 -9.11
CA GLY A 104 -20.14 8.61 -9.22
C GLY A 104 -21.07 8.98 -8.06
N ALA A 105 -20.62 9.76 -7.07
CA ALA A 105 -21.50 10.26 -6.01
C ALA A 105 -22.65 11.11 -6.59
N SER A 106 -23.89 10.80 -6.17
CA SER A 106 -25.10 11.54 -6.52
C SER A 106 -24.99 13.02 -6.12
N PRO A 107 -25.66 13.94 -6.84
CA PRO A 107 -25.63 15.37 -6.52
C PRO A 107 -26.10 15.67 -5.08
N ASP A 108 -27.02 14.87 -4.55
CA ASP A 108 -27.53 15.01 -3.18
C ASP A 108 -26.46 14.69 -2.13
N VAL A 109 -25.68 13.62 -2.34
CA VAL A 109 -24.57 13.19 -1.46
C VAL A 109 -23.40 14.18 -1.51
N LYS A 110 -23.21 14.87 -2.63
CA LYS A 110 -22.18 15.92 -2.75
C LYS A 110 -22.54 17.20 -1.98
N GLN A 111 -23.83 17.41 -1.68
CA GLN A 111 -24.32 18.58 -0.93
C GLN A 111 -24.40 18.32 0.59
N GLN A 112 -24.53 17.05 1.00
CA GLN A 112 -24.50 16.67 2.41
C GLN A 112 -23.05 16.64 2.94
N ASP A 113 -22.78 17.42 3.99
CA ASP A 113 -21.50 17.43 4.72
C ASP A 113 -21.69 16.70 6.05
N ASP A 114 -22.24 15.47 5.98
CA ASP A 114 -22.57 14.66 7.15
C ASP A 114 -21.32 14.06 7.83
N GLY A 115 -20.12 14.39 7.31
CA GLY A 115 -18.84 13.89 7.81
C GLY A 115 -18.58 12.41 7.51
N GLU A 116 -19.44 11.80 6.69
CA GLU A 116 -19.32 10.41 6.27
C GLU A 116 -18.21 10.22 5.22
N GLY A 117 -17.51 9.10 5.32
CA GLY A 117 -16.46 8.71 4.40
C GLY A 117 -16.52 7.23 4.05
N GLU A 118 -15.97 6.89 2.89
CA GLU A 118 -15.79 5.52 2.44
C GLU A 118 -14.32 5.13 2.56
N LEU A 119 -14.08 3.93 3.08
CA LEU A 119 -12.74 3.36 3.16
C LEU A 119 -12.46 2.56 1.89
N LEU A 120 -11.42 2.94 1.16
CA LEU A 120 -11.03 2.31 -0.09
C LEU A 120 -9.81 1.39 0.12
N PRO A 121 -9.84 0.14 -0.36
CA PRO A 121 -8.68 -0.73 -0.39
C PRO A 121 -7.66 -0.24 -1.43
N ALA A 122 -6.40 -0.69 -1.28
CA ALA A 122 -5.27 -0.25 -2.10
C ALA A 122 -5.51 -0.33 -3.63
N HIS A 123 -6.20 -1.38 -4.10
CA HIS A 123 -6.45 -1.58 -5.52
C HIS A 123 -7.45 -0.59 -6.14
N LEU A 124 -8.28 0.09 -5.33
CA LEU A 124 -9.22 1.12 -5.78
C LEU A 124 -8.63 2.54 -5.71
N ILE A 125 -7.42 2.70 -5.16
CA ILE A 125 -6.75 4.00 -5.08
C ILE A 125 -6.54 4.62 -6.47
N PRO A 126 -6.02 3.91 -7.50
CA PRO A 126 -5.84 4.49 -8.83
C PRO A 126 -7.12 5.04 -9.44
N GLU A 127 -8.22 4.28 -9.34
CA GLU A 127 -9.53 4.68 -9.87
C GLU A 127 -10.04 5.96 -9.20
N TRP A 128 -9.89 6.07 -7.89
CA TRP A 128 -10.25 7.28 -7.16
C TRP A 128 -9.37 8.48 -7.56
N VAL A 129 -8.04 8.28 -7.70
CA VAL A 129 -7.10 9.33 -8.11
C VAL A 129 -7.42 9.84 -9.52
N ASP A 130 -7.72 8.94 -10.44
CA ASP A 130 -8.13 9.27 -11.80
C ASP A 130 -9.43 10.10 -11.81
N GLY A 131 -10.33 9.86 -10.86
CA GLY A 131 -11.52 10.69 -10.63
C GLY A 131 -11.23 12.11 -10.12
N GLN A 132 -10.09 12.34 -9.44
CA GLN A 132 -9.71 13.64 -8.90
C GLN A 132 -8.85 14.47 -9.85
N VAL A 133 -7.78 13.87 -10.38
CA VAL A 133 -6.77 14.56 -11.20
C VAL A 133 -7.06 14.43 -12.70
N GLY A 134 -7.96 13.51 -13.07
CA GLY A 134 -8.16 13.07 -14.44
C GLY A 134 -7.44 11.76 -14.72
N GLY A 135 -8.03 10.95 -15.60
CA GLY A 135 -7.47 9.66 -15.99
C GLY A 135 -6.06 9.80 -16.55
N SER A 136 -5.20 8.82 -16.25
CA SER A 136 -3.90 8.75 -16.90
C SER A 136 -4.06 8.53 -18.40
N ASP A 137 -3.11 9.03 -19.20
CA ASP A 137 -3.03 8.72 -20.63
C ASP A 137 -3.02 7.19 -20.88
N ALA A 138 -3.30 6.74 -22.10
CA ALA A 138 -3.29 5.32 -22.46
C ALA A 138 -1.95 4.63 -22.17
N LEU A 139 -0.87 5.42 -22.10
CA LEU A 139 0.48 4.98 -21.75
C LEU A 139 0.82 5.19 -20.26
N GLU A 140 -0.11 5.56 -19.39
CA GLU A 140 0.10 5.69 -17.94
C GLU A 140 1.27 6.63 -17.53
N GLY A 141 1.62 7.59 -18.41
CA GLY A 141 2.75 8.50 -18.24
C GLY A 141 4.09 8.01 -18.81
N TYR A 142 4.15 6.80 -19.37
CA TYR A 142 5.34 6.27 -20.04
C TYR A 142 5.57 6.92 -21.42
N ALA A 143 6.83 7.01 -21.81
CA ALA A 143 7.23 7.60 -23.10
C ALA A 143 6.81 6.76 -24.33
N SER A 144 6.66 5.44 -24.17
CA SER A 144 6.29 4.51 -25.25
C SER A 144 5.67 3.22 -24.70
N GLU A 145 5.01 2.44 -25.57
CA GLU A 145 4.50 1.10 -25.24
C GLU A 145 5.62 0.14 -24.84
N ALA A 146 6.77 0.21 -25.52
CA ALA A 146 7.96 -0.57 -25.16
C ALA A 146 8.46 -0.24 -23.75
N ALA A 147 8.44 1.05 -23.36
CA ALA A 147 8.78 1.45 -22.00
C ALA A 147 7.75 0.91 -20.98
N ARG A 148 6.46 0.93 -21.31
CA ARG A 148 5.42 0.33 -20.47
C ARG A 148 5.66 -1.17 -20.25
N ASP A 149 6.01 -1.92 -21.29
CA ASP A 149 6.31 -3.34 -21.12
C ASP A 149 7.61 -3.57 -20.35
N GLU A 150 8.65 -2.76 -20.59
CA GLU A 150 9.88 -2.78 -19.81
C GLU A 150 9.61 -2.53 -18.32
N SER A 151 8.70 -1.62 -17.99
CA SER A 151 8.32 -1.29 -16.61
C SER A 151 7.81 -2.53 -15.84
N ARG A 152 7.08 -3.43 -16.50
CA ARG A 152 6.56 -4.66 -15.88
C ARG A 152 7.69 -5.60 -15.46
N ALA A 153 8.76 -5.68 -16.26
CA ALA A 153 9.94 -6.45 -15.92
C ALA A 153 10.65 -5.85 -14.70
N TRP A 154 10.74 -4.52 -14.63
CA TRP A 154 11.30 -3.83 -13.46
C TRP A 154 10.46 -4.01 -12.20
N VAL A 155 9.12 -3.95 -12.30
CA VAL A 155 8.22 -4.23 -11.17
C VAL A 155 8.45 -5.65 -10.65
N SER A 156 8.53 -6.65 -11.54
CA SER A 156 8.80 -8.04 -11.16
C SER A 156 10.16 -8.20 -10.46
N LEU A 157 11.21 -7.54 -10.96
CA LEU A 157 12.54 -7.55 -10.37
C LEU A 157 12.57 -6.90 -8.97
N LEU A 158 11.82 -5.81 -8.77
CA LEU A 158 11.71 -5.13 -7.48
C LEU A 158 10.89 -5.95 -6.47
N GLU A 159 9.71 -6.42 -6.86
CA GLU A 159 8.82 -7.20 -6.00
C GLU A 159 9.34 -8.62 -5.72
N GLY A 160 10.21 -9.15 -6.57
CA GLY A 160 10.91 -10.42 -6.38
C GLY A 160 12.23 -10.23 -5.63
N ASN A 161 13.30 -9.90 -6.36
CA ASN A 161 14.67 -9.96 -5.86
C ASN A 161 14.93 -8.91 -4.75
N VAL A 162 14.49 -7.67 -4.97
CA VAL A 162 14.74 -6.58 -4.01
C VAL A 162 13.88 -6.75 -2.77
N HIS A 163 12.61 -7.14 -2.92
CA HIS A 163 11.74 -7.41 -1.79
C HIS A 163 12.21 -8.61 -0.96
N ALA A 164 12.65 -9.70 -1.60
CA ALA A 164 13.19 -10.86 -0.90
C ALA A 164 14.40 -10.47 -0.03
N ALA A 165 15.33 -9.69 -0.59
CA ALA A 165 16.48 -9.20 0.16
C ALA A 165 16.07 -8.28 1.33
N LEU A 166 15.07 -7.42 1.13
CA LEU A 166 14.58 -6.54 2.19
C LEU A 166 13.93 -7.34 3.33
N VAL A 167 13.05 -8.30 3.00
CA VAL A 167 12.35 -9.13 4.00
C VAL A 167 13.33 -10.00 4.80
N LEU A 168 14.39 -10.52 4.17
CA LEU A 168 15.45 -11.28 4.87
C LEU A 168 16.13 -10.47 5.98
N HIS A 169 16.29 -9.17 5.77
CA HIS A 169 17.02 -8.27 6.68
C HIS A 169 16.10 -7.41 7.55
N GLN A 170 14.78 -7.51 7.39
CA GLN A 170 13.84 -6.87 8.30
C GLN A 170 13.81 -7.64 9.62
N PRO A 171 13.93 -6.95 10.78
CA PRO A 171 13.87 -7.62 12.06
C PRO A 171 12.46 -8.18 12.26
N THR A 172 12.32 -9.50 12.24
CA THR A 172 11.09 -10.15 12.74
C THR A 172 10.96 -9.73 14.20
N SER A 173 9.94 -8.95 14.55
CA SER A 173 9.67 -8.57 15.93
C SER A 173 9.11 -9.79 16.69
N THR A 174 9.94 -10.79 16.92
CA THR A 174 9.69 -11.87 17.88
C THR A 174 9.97 -11.35 19.29
N SER A 175 9.26 -10.29 19.69
CA SER A 175 9.14 -9.99 21.11
C SER A 175 8.28 -11.08 21.75
N PHE A 176 8.64 -11.60 22.93
CA PHE A 176 7.80 -12.58 23.65
C PHE A 176 6.35 -12.10 23.86
N LEU A 177 6.12 -10.78 23.88
CA LEU A 177 4.80 -10.16 23.92
C LEU A 177 3.98 -10.39 22.64
N SER A 178 4.62 -10.55 21.47
CA SER A 178 3.90 -10.84 20.22
C SER A 178 3.30 -12.24 20.23
N LEU A 179 3.85 -13.20 20.98
CA LEU A 179 3.26 -14.53 21.19
C LEU A 179 2.00 -14.51 22.05
N LEU A 180 1.83 -13.49 22.90
CA LEU A 180 0.67 -13.30 23.75
C LEU A 180 -0.38 -12.35 23.14
N SER A 181 0.00 -11.64 22.08
CA SER A 181 -0.93 -10.79 21.34
C SER A 181 -1.85 -11.66 20.48
N PRO A 182 -3.18 -11.60 20.65
CA PRO A 182 -4.11 -12.23 19.71
C PRO A 182 -4.05 -11.59 18.32
N TYR A 183 -3.48 -10.38 18.25
CA TYR A 183 -3.28 -9.57 17.06
C TYR A 183 -1.82 -9.72 16.62
N GLN A 184 -1.54 -10.73 15.79
CA GLN A 184 -0.21 -10.95 15.21
C GLN A 184 -0.17 -10.40 13.79
N ASN A 185 0.76 -9.48 13.54
CA ASN A 185 1.11 -9.05 12.20
C ASN A 185 1.93 -10.18 11.54
N LYS A 186 1.35 -10.93 10.60
CA LYS A 186 2.04 -12.01 9.90
C LYS A 186 2.71 -11.42 8.65
N PRO A 187 4.05 -11.23 8.62
CA PRO A 187 4.72 -10.81 7.40
C PRO A 187 4.50 -11.86 6.31
N ARG A 188 4.49 -11.42 5.04
CA ARG A 188 4.40 -12.34 3.90
C ARG A 188 5.59 -13.30 3.97
N PRO A 189 5.36 -14.63 3.94
CA PRO A 189 6.45 -15.60 4.01
C PRO A 189 7.41 -15.39 2.83
N LEU A 190 8.72 -15.48 3.09
CA LEU A 190 9.78 -15.34 2.07
C LEU A 190 9.57 -16.33 0.91
N GLU A 191 9.02 -17.50 1.22
CA GLU A 191 8.68 -18.57 0.29
C GLU A 191 7.62 -18.14 -0.74
N ALA A 192 6.78 -17.16 -0.41
CA ALA A 192 5.78 -16.59 -1.32
C ALA A 192 6.30 -15.40 -2.15
N VAL A 193 7.55 -14.98 -1.93
CA VAL A 193 8.23 -13.89 -2.65
C VAL A 193 9.27 -14.44 -3.61
N VAL A 194 10.00 -15.48 -3.22
CA VAL A 194 11.01 -16.13 -4.08
C VAL A 194 10.32 -16.99 -5.14
N SER A 195 10.64 -16.76 -6.41
CA SER A 195 10.22 -17.65 -7.51
C SER A 195 10.85 -19.02 -7.29
N HIS A 196 10.05 -20.00 -6.89
CA HIS A 196 10.53 -21.35 -6.69
C HIS A 196 10.97 -21.94 -8.04
N PRO A 197 12.10 -22.67 -8.11
CA PRO A 197 12.34 -23.52 -9.26
C PRO A 197 11.15 -24.48 -9.42
N PRO A 198 10.77 -24.86 -10.66
CA PRO A 198 9.74 -25.87 -10.86
C PRO A 198 10.09 -27.08 -10.01
N ALA A 199 9.08 -27.62 -9.30
CA ALA A 199 9.26 -28.70 -8.35
C ALA A 199 10.22 -29.75 -8.92
N PRO A 200 11.29 -30.15 -8.19
CA PRO A 200 12.14 -31.21 -8.68
C PRO A 200 11.27 -32.44 -8.94
N LEU A 201 11.63 -33.20 -9.97
CA LEU A 201 10.99 -34.42 -10.47
C LEU A 201 10.96 -35.54 -9.40
N PHE A 202 10.29 -35.33 -8.28
CA PHE A 202 10.04 -36.34 -7.26
C PHE A 202 8.53 -36.48 -7.11
N GLY A 203 8.03 -37.57 -7.68
CA GLY A 203 6.63 -37.92 -7.66
C GLY A 203 6.07 -38.04 -6.25
N ILE A 204 4.75 -38.14 -6.18
CA ILE A 204 3.83 -38.42 -5.07
C ILE A 204 4.24 -39.53 -4.05
N SER A 205 5.45 -40.09 -4.12
CA SER A 205 5.96 -41.19 -3.29
C SER A 205 6.93 -40.76 -2.18
N SER A 206 7.23 -39.46 -2.00
CA SER A 206 8.08 -39.02 -0.89
C SER A 206 7.31 -39.06 0.44
N LEU A 207 7.59 -40.07 1.26
CA LEU A 207 6.97 -40.31 2.59
C LEU A 207 7.45 -39.35 3.70
N LEU A 208 8.40 -38.45 3.39
CA LEU A 208 8.89 -37.44 4.32
C LEU A 208 8.58 -36.05 3.73
N PRO A 209 7.84 -35.18 4.45
CA PRO A 209 7.74 -33.78 4.05
C PRO A 209 9.14 -33.18 4.14
N LEU A 210 9.57 -32.45 3.09
CA LEU A 210 10.78 -31.64 3.15
C LEU A 210 10.60 -30.61 4.26
N TYR A 211 11.22 -30.84 5.41
CA TYR A 211 11.46 -29.80 6.39
C TYR A 211 12.42 -28.79 5.76
N GLY A 212 11.94 -27.58 5.51
CA GLY A 212 12.75 -26.40 5.18
C GLY A 212 13.11 -26.28 3.70
N THR A 213 12.52 -25.30 3.03
CA THR A 213 13.11 -24.70 1.82
C THR A 213 14.42 -24.02 2.24
N HIS A 214 15.57 -24.53 1.79
CA HIS A 214 16.85 -23.88 2.04
C HIS A 214 16.94 -22.61 1.21
N VAL A 215 16.57 -21.48 1.81
CA VAL A 215 16.70 -20.16 1.19
C VAL A 215 18.20 -19.84 1.10
N ASN A 216 18.74 -19.79 -0.12
CA ASN A 216 20.13 -19.41 -0.34
C ASN A 216 20.27 -17.89 -0.20
N VAL A 217 20.67 -17.45 0.99
CA VAL A 217 20.83 -16.03 1.33
C VAL A 217 21.85 -15.35 0.42
N ASP A 218 22.98 -16.00 0.13
CA ASP A 218 24.04 -15.45 -0.74
C ASP A 218 23.53 -15.21 -2.16
N ALA A 219 22.70 -16.12 -2.68
CA ALA A 219 22.10 -15.96 -4.01
C ALA A 219 21.13 -14.76 -4.05
N ILE A 220 20.34 -14.55 -2.99
CA ILE A 220 19.42 -13.42 -2.90
C ILE A 220 20.19 -12.10 -2.77
N GLU A 221 21.26 -12.08 -1.97
CA GLU A 221 22.13 -10.91 -1.88
C GLU A 221 22.80 -10.57 -3.22
N GLN A 222 23.27 -11.57 -3.96
CA GLN A 222 23.87 -11.34 -5.28
C GLN A 222 22.85 -10.81 -6.27
N GLN A 223 21.66 -11.43 -6.33
CA GLN A 223 20.56 -10.98 -7.17
C GLN A 223 20.11 -9.54 -6.84
N TYR A 224 20.11 -9.19 -5.55
CA TYR A 224 19.86 -7.82 -5.10
C TYR A 224 20.94 -6.84 -5.57
N LYS A 225 22.23 -7.18 -5.41
CA LYS A 225 23.35 -6.34 -5.87
C LYS A 225 23.30 -6.08 -7.36
N GLU A 226 23.00 -7.11 -8.15
CA GLU A 226 22.81 -7.02 -9.59
C GLU A 226 21.59 -6.16 -9.94
N ALA A 227 20.44 -6.39 -9.29
CA ALA A 227 19.22 -5.61 -9.45
C ALA A 227 19.44 -4.10 -9.22
N ILE A 228 20.07 -3.73 -8.11
CA ILE A 228 20.37 -2.31 -7.79
C ILE A 228 21.40 -1.72 -8.75
N SER A 229 22.34 -2.52 -9.27
CA SER A 229 23.27 -2.09 -10.31
C SER A 229 22.55 -1.74 -11.60
N SER A 230 21.74 -2.68 -12.09
CA SER A 230 20.97 -2.51 -13.32
C SER A 230 19.98 -1.35 -13.21
N LEU A 231 19.37 -1.16 -12.03
CA LEU A 231 18.47 -0.04 -11.78
C LEU A 231 19.19 1.32 -11.87
N SER A 232 20.40 1.41 -11.32
CA SER A 232 21.24 2.61 -11.43
C SER A 232 21.66 2.90 -12.86
N GLU A 233 22.08 1.87 -13.61
CA GLU A 233 22.43 2.02 -15.03
C GLU A 233 21.23 2.46 -15.86
N ARG A 234 20.04 1.90 -15.57
CA ARG A 234 18.81 2.23 -16.28
C ARG A 234 18.31 3.64 -16.03
N LEU A 235 18.49 4.15 -14.81
CA LEU A 235 18.19 5.55 -14.48
C LEU A 235 19.19 6.48 -15.17
N GLY A 236 20.48 6.13 -15.18
CA GLY A 236 21.53 6.93 -15.82
C GLY A 236 21.50 8.39 -15.34
N THR A 237 21.15 9.29 -16.26
CA THR A 237 21.00 10.74 -16.03
C THR A 237 19.55 11.22 -16.16
N ASP A 238 18.60 10.30 -16.32
CA ASP A 238 17.20 10.63 -16.55
C ASP A 238 16.52 11.17 -15.29
N LYS A 239 15.54 12.05 -15.49
CA LYS A 239 14.74 12.60 -14.38
C LYS A 239 13.78 11.57 -13.81
N TRP A 240 13.20 10.73 -14.64
CA TRP A 240 12.27 9.67 -14.26
C TRP A 240 12.68 8.38 -14.95
N PHE A 241 12.29 7.25 -14.37
CA PHE A 241 12.61 5.97 -14.97
C PHE A 241 12.03 5.86 -16.38
N LEU A 242 12.77 5.16 -17.23
CA LEU A 242 12.42 4.88 -18.63
C LEU A 242 12.34 6.11 -19.55
N GLY A 243 12.99 7.22 -19.18
CA GLY A 243 12.99 8.45 -19.97
C GLY A 243 11.62 9.15 -20.00
N SER A 244 10.74 8.82 -19.05
CA SER A 244 9.39 9.38 -18.97
C SER A 244 9.44 10.89 -18.65
N SER A 245 8.52 11.67 -19.22
CA SER A 245 8.45 13.12 -19.00
C SER A 245 7.84 13.46 -17.63
N SER A 246 6.85 12.66 -17.21
CA SER A 246 6.17 12.70 -15.92
C SER A 246 6.55 11.49 -15.06
N PRO A 247 6.41 11.59 -13.72
CA PRO A 247 6.58 10.43 -12.85
C PRO A 247 5.52 9.36 -13.15
N THR A 248 5.92 8.11 -13.01
CA THR A 248 5.11 6.92 -13.30
C THR A 248 4.85 6.09 -12.04
N ALA A 249 3.99 5.07 -12.15
CA ALA A 249 3.77 4.12 -11.06
C ALA A 249 5.05 3.33 -10.70
N LEU A 250 5.93 3.09 -11.68
CA LEU A 250 7.24 2.49 -11.44
C LEU A 250 8.11 3.38 -10.56
N ASP A 251 8.15 4.70 -10.81
CA ASP A 251 8.90 5.64 -9.97
C ASP A 251 8.41 5.60 -8.52
N ALA A 252 7.10 5.50 -8.28
CA ALA A 252 6.54 5.35 -6.94
C ALA A 252 7.02 4.07 -6.24
N LEU A 253 7.05 2.94 -6.97
CA LEU A 253 7.52 1.66 -6.45
C LEU A 253 9.03 1.68 -6.15
N VAL A 254 9.84 2.19 -7.09
CA VAL A 254 11.29 2.31 -6.91
C VAL A 254 11.61 3.18 -5.70
N PHE A 255 10.92 4.33 -5.57
CA PHE A 255 11.09 5.21 -4.41
C PHE A 255 10.80 4.47 -3.11
N ALA A 256 9.70 3.71 -3.05
CA ALA A 256 9.34 2.97 -1.85
C ALA A 256 10.43 1.99 -1.41
N TYR A 257 10.95 1.18 -2.34
CA TYR A 257 12.05 0.26 -2.03
C TYR A 257 13.33 0.97 -1.63
N LEU A 258 13.79 1.96 -2.42
CA LEU A 258 15.03 2.68 -2.13
C LEU A 258 14.98 3.38 -0.78
N HIS A 259 13.85 4.03 -0.47
CA HIS A 259 13.65 4.71 0.80
C HIS A 259 13.69 3.74 1.99
N CYS A 260 12.96 2.62 1.91
CA CYS A 260 12.97 1.59 2.96
C CYS A 260 14.37 0.97 3.14
N ILE A 261 15.12 0.75 2.05
CA ILE A 261 16.48 0.22 2.11
C ILE A 261 17.44 1.23 2.76
N LEU A 262 17.36 2.52 2.39
CA LEU A 262 18.22 3.57 2.93
C LEU A 262 18.00 3.80 4.44
N HIS A 263 16.77 3.57 4.92
CA HIS A 263 16.41 3.66 6.34
C HIS A 263 16.50 2.32 7.08
N SER A 264 16.87 1.24 6.39
CA SER A 264 17.12 -0.04 7.04
C SER A 264 18.33 0.05 7.97
N LYS A 265 18.29 -0.74 9.05
CA LYS A 265 19.41 -0.85 10.00
C LYS A 265 20.58 -1.65 9.42
N GLU A 266 20.31 -2.45 8.40
CA GLU A 266 21.28 -3.33 7.79
C GLU A 266 22.28 -2.56 6.93
N HIS A 267 23.57 -2.80 7.16
CA HIS A 267 24.62 -2.05 6.48
C HIS A 267 24.85 -2.55 5.05
N THR A 268 24.66 -3.84 4.77
CA THR A 268 24.91 -4.44 3.45
C THR A 268 23.98 -3.87 2.38
N LEU A 269 22.67 -3.91 2.62
CA LEU A 269 21.67 -3.40 1.69
C LEU A 269 21.85 -1.90 1.45
N ARG A 270 21.99 -1.13 2.54
CA ARG A 270 22.16 0.32 2.51
C ARG A 270 23.46 0.72 1.81
N PHE A 271 24.54 -0.02 1.99
CA PHE A 271 25.83 0.28 1.34
C PHE A 271 25.72 0.20 -0.19
N GLU A 272 25.02 -0.80 -0.72
CA GLU A 272 24.85 -0.95 -2.17
C GLU A 272 24.10 0.23 -2.80
N VAL A 273 23.06 0.73 -2.15
CA VAL A 273 22.35 1.92 -2.64
C VAL A 273 23.19 3.19 -2.44
N THR A 274 23.82 3.36 -1.28
CA THR A 274 24.58 4.60 -0.98
C THR A 274 25.83 4.78 -1.83
N ARG A 275 26.43 3.69 -2.33
CA ARG A 275 27.52 3.73 -3.31
C ARG A 275 27.10 4.33 -4.65
N ARG A 276 25.80 4.29 -5.00
CA ARG A 276 25.25 4.77 -6.27
C ARG A 276 24.64 6.17 -6.10
N VAL A 277 25.46 7.17 -6.40
CA VAL A 277 25.13 8.59 -6.14
C VAL A 277 23.88 9.05 -6.89
N ASN A 278 23.65 8.57 -8.11
CA ASN A 278 22.47 8.88 -8.91
C ASN A 278 21.17 8.41 -8.22
N LEU A 279 21.15 7.19 -7.68
CA LEU A 279 19.98 6.66 -6.96
C LEU A 279 19.70 7.44 -5.67
N VAL A 280 20.73 7.77 -4.90
CA VAL A 280 20.58 8.55 -3.66
C VAL A 280 20.10 9.98 -3.94
N ALA A 281 20.67 10.63 -4.97
CA ALA A 281 20.24 11.97 -5.37
C ALA A 281 18.81 11.97 -5.89
N TRP A 282 18.43 10.95 -6.66
CA TRP A 282 17.08 10.76 -7.16
C TRP A 282 16.10 10.52 -6.01
N GLU A 283 16.42 9.63 -5.06
CA GLU A 283 15.57 9.31 -3.92
C GLU A 283 15.30 10.54 -3.07
N ARG A 284 16.33 11.32 -2.70
CA ARG A 284 16.16 12.55 -1.91
C ARG A 284 15.24 13.57 -2.57
N ARG A 285 15.34 13.72 -3.90
CA ARG A 285 14.48 14.62 -4.67
C ARG A 285 13.02 14.16 -4.60
N VAL A 286 12.79 12.87 -4.84
CA VAL A 286 11.43 12.29 -4.78
C VAL A 286 10.90 12.35 -3.35
N GLN A 287 11.72 12.04 -2.34
CA GLN A 287 11.38 12.14 -0.92
C GLN A 287 10.86 13.53 -0.57
N SER A 288 11.54 14.58 -1.03
CA SER A 288 11.14 15.97 -0.80
C SER A 288 9.75 16.26 -1.36
N GLN A 289 9.46 15.77 -2.56
CA GLN A 289 8.17 15.92 -3.24
C GLN A 289 7.06 15.13 -2.53
N VAL A 290 7.33 13.86 -2.18
CA VAL A 290 6.37 12.99 -1.50
C VAL A 290 6.05 13.53 -0.11
N ARG A 291 7.06 13.90 0.68
CA ARG A 291 6.87 14.47 2.02
C ARG A 291 6.05 15.76 2.00
N GLY A 292 6.22 16.59 0.98
CA GLY A 292 5.46 17.84 0.82
C GLY A 292 3.96 17.64 0.53
N ALA A 293 3.53 16.45 0.13
CA ALA A 293 2.13 16.16 -0.20
C ALA A 293 1.28 15.77 1.03
N PHE A 294 1.92 15.37 2.14
CA PHE A 294 1.25 14.74 3.27
C PHE A 294 1.32 15.56 4.55
N ARG A 295 0.24 15.51 5.33
CA ARG A 295 0.18 16.04 6.70
C ARG A 295 -0.25 14.96 7.69
N PRO A 296 0.33 14.88 8.90
CA PRO A 296 -0.15 13.98 9.92
C PRO A 296 -1.53 14.43 10.42
N VAL A 297 -2.41 13.47 10.72
CA VAL A 297 -3.68 13.75 11.40
C VAL A 297 -3.38 14.18 12.85
N GLU A 298 -3.83 15.36 13.25
CA GLU A 298 -3.68 15.81 14.63
C GLU A 298 -4.46 14.89 15.58
N VAL A 299 -3.73 14.12 16.38
CA VAL A 299 -4.33 13.36 17.48
C VAL A 299 -4.53 14.34 18.64
N VAL A 300 -5.67 15.03 18.66
CA VAL A 300 -6.12 15.71 19.89
C VAL A 300 -6.31 14.62 20.95
N ARG A 301 -5.30 14.43 21.79
CA ARG A 301 -5.46 13.67 23.04
C ARG A 301 -6.40 14.48 23.89
N GLN A 302 -7.65 14.05 23.99
CA GLN A 302 -8.55 14.60 25.01
C GLN A 302 -7.91 14.32 26.38
N PRO A 303 -7.81 15.33 27.26
CA PRO A 303 -7.15 15.21 28.56
C PRO A 303 -7.87 14.24 29.50
#